data_AF-A0A6L8TFU3-F1
#
_entry.id   AF-A0A6L8TFU3-F1
#
_cell.length_a   1.000
_cell.length_b   1.000
_cell.length_c   1.000
_cell.angle_alpha   90.00
_cell.angle_beta   90.00
_cell.angle_gamma   90.00
#
_symmetry.space_group_name_H-M   'P 1'
#
loop_
_entity.id
_entity.type
_entity.pdbx_description
1 polymer ?
#
loop_
_entity_poly.entity_id
_entity_poly.type
_entity_poly.pdbx_seq_one_letter_code
_entity_poly.pdbx_strand_id
1 'polypeptide(L)'
;MDLQNRAEAGSDGHDESVLNPEMPNETDLTKKERRRIEREKLKGMGTGKKIQYIWMYYKIHMLCVLLAIGGVCLGVNIYRHAQMKTVLSIAVVNAGNYDSEKVEEDVLKTLGTEDKYAEVSVAQNLMTDETGEDFDYYARIAYVTEIQSATVDVLIMPKELYEHEKDSGMYANLRETFGDEVFESLGAVDDQHLELDGSSSVAQEFGLRYDPVCICLPGNVKNKENALKWIQSVLK
;
A
#
# COMPACT_ATOMS: atom_id res chain seq x y z
N MET A 1 52.65 -65.40 -25.24
CA MET A 1 53.02 -64.23 -24.42
C MET A 1 51.76 -63.44 -24.18
N ASP A 2 51.15 -63.71 -23.02
CA ASP A 2 50.39 -62.82 -22.12
C ASP A 2 49.35 -61.90 -22.77
N LEU A 3 48.06 -62.28 -22.84
CA LEU A 3 47.04 -62.34 -21.78
C LEU A 3 46.87 -61.02 -20.97
N GLN A 4 45.79 -60.32 -21.33
CA GLN A 4 44.82 -59.76 -20.39
C GLN A 4 45.37 -58.89 -19.25
N ASN A 5 45.93 -57.72 -19.53
CA ASN A 5 46.22 -56.74 -18.47
C ASN A 5 46.28 -55.29 -18.97
N ARG A 6 45.20 -54.78 -19.59
CA ARG A 6 45.04 -53.32 -19.76
C ARG A 6 43.65 -52.81 -20.14
N ALA A 7 42.60 -53.52 -19.74
CA ALA A 7 41.24 -52.98 -19.69
C ALA A 7 40.79 -53.08 -18.23
N GLU A 8 40.11 -52.04 -17.74
CA GLU A 8 39.62 -51.88 -16.35
C GLU A 8 40.60 -51.24 -15.36
N ALA A 9 40.93 -49.96 -15.59
CA ALA A 9 41.06 -49.01 -14.49
C ALA A 9 39.69 -48.34 -14.29
N GLY A 10 38.72 -49.15 -13.89
CA GLY A 10 37.40 -48.73 -13.45
C GLY A 10 37.34 -48.73 -11.93
N SER A 11 36.46 -47.88 -11.41
CA SER A 11 36.09 -47.76 -10.00
C SER A 11 37.10 -47.04 -9.12
N ASP A 12 36.97 -45.71 -9.08
CA ASP A 12 37.23 -44.93 -7.86
C ASP A 12 36.62 -45.67 -6.67
N GLY A 13 37.46 -46.35 -5.92
CA GLY A 13 37.12 -46.94 -4.63
C GLY A 13 36.90 -45.84 -3.61
N HIS A 14 35.78 -45.13 -3.73
CA HIS A 14 35.25 -44.34 -2.63
C HIS A 14 34.87 -45.31 -1.52
N ASP A 15 35.73 -45.39 -0.51
CA ASP A 15 35.53 -46.16 0.70
C ASP A 15 34.27 -45.67 1.44
N GLU A 16 33.13 -46.29 1.13
CA GLU A 16 31.81 -45.98 1.70
C GLU A 16 31.74 -46.26 3.22
N SER A 17 32.76 -46.89 3.82
CA SER A 17 32.83 -47.14 5.26
C SER A 17 32.94 -45.86 6.11
N VAL A 18 33.35 -44.74 5.50
CA VAL A 18 33.43 -43.43 6.18
C VAL A 18 32.04 -42.80 6.35
N LEU A 19 31.07 -43.17 5.50
CA LEU A 19 29.71 -42.62 5.53
C LEU A 19 28.75 -43.44 6.39
N ASN A 20 29.11 -44.69 6.75
CA ASN A 20 28.35 -45.50 7.69
C ASN A 20 29.27 -46.49 8.44
N PRO A 21 29.86 -46.11 9.58
CA PRO A 21 30.63 -47.07 10.38
C PRO A 21 29.68 -48.09 11.00
N GLU A 22 29.99 -49.38 10.85
CA GLU A 22 29.31 -50.45 11.58
C GLU A 22 29.28 -50.11 13.07
N MET A 23 28.07 -49.95 13.61
CA MET A 23 27.90 -49.75 15.04
C MET A 23 28.15 -51.09 15.75
N PRO A 24 29.08 -51.17 16.72
CA PRO A 24 29.08 -52.31 17.63
C PRO A 24 27.73 -52.37 18.34
N ASN A 25 27.18 -53.58 18.42
CA ASN A 25 25.84 -53.90 18.90
C ASN A 25 25.46 -53.08 20.15
N GLU A 26 24.30 -52.43 20.14
CA GLU A 26 23.89 -51.38 21.09
C GLU A 26 23.82 -51.81 22.56
N THR A 27 23.96 -53.10 22.84
CA THR A 27 23.80 -53.75 24.14
C THR A 27 24.99 -53.61 25.11
N ASP A 28 26.16 -53.10 24.70
CA ASP A 28 27.35 -53.07 25.58
C ASP A 28 27.88 -51.67 25.98
N LEU A 29 27.18 -50.58 25.65
CA LEU A 29 27.69 -49.23 25.88
C LEU A 29 27.00 -48.52 27.06
N THR A 30 27.77 -48.24 28.11
CA THR A 30 27.28 -47.47 29.27
C THR A 30 27.11 -45.98 28.96
N LYS A 31 26.13 -45.31 29.60
CA LYS A 31 25.73 -43.89 29.37
C LYS A 31 26.89 -42.87 29.39
N LYS A 32 28.01 -43.17 30.04
CA LYS A 32 29.20 -42.29 30.09
C LYS A 32 30.06 -42.37 28.82
N GLU A 33 30.08 -43.51 28.15
CA GLU A 33 30.86 -43.73 26.92
C GLU A 33 30.17 -43.13 25.69
N ARG A 34 28.83 -43.24 25.59
CA ARG A 34 28.05 -42.55 24.54
C ARG A 34 28.32 -41.04 24.52
N ARG A 35 28.41 -40.40 25.70
CA ARG A 35 28.68 -38.95 25.83
C ARG A 35 30.13 -38.55 25.49
N ARG A 36 31.11 -39.44 25.65
CA ARG A 36 32.51 -39.18 25.25
C ARG A 36 32.67 -39.31 23.75
N ILE A 37 32.08 -40.35 23.16
CA ILE A 37 32.08 -40.58 21.71
C ILE A 37 31.36 -39.44 20.96
N GLU A 38 30.25 -38.93 21.49
CA GLU A 38 29.55 -37.76 20.91
C GLU A 38 30.37 -36.46 21.03
N ARG A 39 31.08 -36.24 22.14
CA ARG A 39 31.94 -35.06 22.33
C ARG A 39 33.20 -35.08 21.45
N GLU A 40 33.78 -36.25 21.21
CA GLU A 40 34.91 -36.41 20.30
C GLU A 40 34.49 -36.27 18.83
N LYS A 41 33.29 -36.77 18.45
CA LYS A 41 32.68 -36.54 17.13
C LYS A 41 32.45 -35.05 16.83
N LEU A 42 32.07 -34.26 17.84
CA LEU A 42 31.84 -32.81 17.68
C LEU A 42 33.13 -31.97 17.67
N LYS A 43 34.22 -32.47 18.28
CA LYS A 43 35.53 -31.77 18.30
C LYS A 43 36.38 -32.02 17.06
N GLY A 44 36.21 -33.16 16.37
CA GLY A 44 37.00 -33.52 15.19
C GLY A 44 36.45 -33.09 13.82
N MET A 45 35.22 -32.57 13.75
CA MET A 45 34.65 -32.13 12.47
C MET A 45 35.10 -30.72 12.12
N GLY A 46 35.89 -30.63 11.04
CA GLY A 46 36.21 -29.36 10.38
C GLY A 46 34.95 -28.54 10.11
N THR A 47 35.07 -27.23 10.29
CA THR A 47 33.97 -26.24 10.21
C THR A 47 33.07 -26.43 8.98
N GLY A 48 33.61 -26.88 7.85
CA GLY A 48 32.84 -27.20 6.64
C GLY A 48 31.85 -28.38 6.77
N LYS A 49 32.23 -29.48 7.45
CA LYS A 49 31.34 -30.65 7.63
C LYS A 49 30.18 -30.35 8.59
N LYS A 50 30.38 -29.44 9.55
CA LYS A 50 29.31 -28.95 10.44
C LYS A 50 28.29 -28.11 9.66
N ILE A 51 28.76 -27.26 8.77
CA ILE A 51 27.89 -26.47 7.87
C ILE A 51 27.12 -27.41 6.93
N GLN A 52 27.76 -28.42 6.35
CA GLN A 52 27.06 -29.43 5.54
C GLN A 52 26.01 -30.22 6.33
N TYR A 53 26.32 -30.61 7.57
CA TYR A 53 25.36 -31.31 8.43
C TYR A 53 24.14 -30.42 8.79
N ILE A 54 24.39 -29.16 9.15
CA ILE A 54 23.32 -28.18 9.41
C ILE A 54 22.50 -27.98 8.13
N TRP A 55 23.13 -27.88 6.97
CA TRP A 55 22.44 -27.71 5.70
C TRP A 55 21.62 -28.96 5.34
N MET A 56 22.14 -30.18 5.49
CA MET A 56 21.44 -31.41 5.15
C MET A 56 20.26 -31.70 6.08
N TYR A 57 20.40 -31.44 7.38
CA TYR A 57 19.36 -31.75 8.38
C TYR A 57 18.34 -30.62 8.54
N TYR A 58 18.75 -29.35 8.43
CA TYR A 58 17.87 -28.19 8.65
C TYR A 58 17.40 -27.51 7.36
N LYS A 59 17.70 -28.01 6.15
CA LYS A 59 17.21 -27.39 4.88
C LYS A 59 15.71 -27.14 4.88
N ILE A 60 14.94 -28.15 5.26
CA ILE A 60 13.47 -28.08 5.31
C ILE A 60 13.03 -27.16 6.46
N HIS A 61 13.66 -27.27 7.64
CA HIS A 61 13.34 -26.41 8.78
C HIS A 61 13.62 -24.93 8.50
N MET A 62 14.74 -24.61 7.83
CA MET A 62 15.08 -23.25 7.40
C MET A 62 14.05 -22.71 6.39
N LEU A 63 13.59 -23.55 5.44
CA LEU A 63 12.53 -23.18 4.52
C LEU A 63 11.21 -22.91 5.25
N CYS A 64 10.83 -23.76 6.21
CA CYS A 64 9.62 -23.55 7.03
C CYS A 64 9.70 -22.27 7.86
N VAL A 65 10.86 -21.95 8.45
CA VAL A 65 11.06 -20.70 9.19
C VAL A 65 10.95 -19.49 8.25
N LEU A 66 11.55 -19.55 7.06
CA LEU A 66 11.42 -18.47 6.07
C LEU A 66 9.97 -18.28 5.62
N LEU A 67 9.24 -19.37 5.37
CA LEU A 67 7.82 -19.30 5.02
C LEU A 67 6.97 -18.77 6.18
N ALA A 68 7.27 -19.13 7.42
CA ALA A 68 6.60 -18.60 8.59
C ALA A 68 6.84 -17.09 8.75
N ILE A 69 8.09 -16.63 8.59
CA ILE A 69 8.42 -15.19 8.62
C ILE A 69 7.70 -14.47 7.48
N GLY A 70 7.76 -15.00 6.25
CA GLY A 70 7.06 -14.45 5.10
C GLY A 70 5.55 -14.35 5.33
N GLY A 71 4.94 -15.41 5.87
CA GLY A 71 3.51 -15.44 6.22
C GLY A 71 3.15 -14.40 7.29
N VAL A 72 3.99 -14.23 8.31
CA VAL A 72 3.78 -13.18 9.33
C VAL A 72 3.92 -11.78 8.72
N CYS A 73 4.94 -11.53 7.89
CA CYS A 73 5.11 -10.25 7.21
C CYS A 73 3.92 -9.91 6.31
N LEU A 74 3.45 -10.87 5.50
CA LEU A 74 2.27 -10.70 4.66
C LEU A 74 1.01 -10.49 5.51
N GLY A 75 0.82 -11.29 6.56
CA GLY A 75 -0.31 -11.16 7.48
C GLY A 75 -0.36 -9.81 8.17
N VAL A 76 0.78 -9.31 8.66
CA VAL A 76 0.88 -7.98 9.27
C VAL A 76 0.64 -6.89 8.22
N ASN A 77 1.17 -7.04 7.01
CA ASN A 77 0.96 -6.04 5.96
C ASN A 77 -0.51 -5.95 5.54
N ILE A 78 -1.15 -7.09 5.29
CA ILE A 78 -2.59 -7.18 4.99
C ILE A 78 -3.41 -6.63 6.15
N TYR A 79 -3.06 -6.99 7.39
CA TYR A 79 -3.75 -6.48 8.57
C TYR A 79 -3.62 -4.95 8.70
N ARG A 80 -2.43 -4.38 8.47
CA ARG A 80 -2.22 -2.93 8.49
C ARG A 80 -3.03 -2.24 7.39
N HIS A 81 -2.99 -2.74 6.16
CA HIS A 81 -3.79 -2.20 5.05
C HIS A 81 -5.30 -2.32 5.31
N ALA A 82 -5.76 -3.45 5.85
CA ALA A 82 -7.18 -3.63 6.18
C ALA A 82 -7.67 -2.72 7.32
N GLN A 83 -6.76 -2.16 8.11
CA GLN A 83 -7.08 -1.18 9.14
C GLN A 83 -7.02 0.26 8.63
N MET A 84 -6.45 0.52 7.44
CA MET A 84 -6.39 1.86 6.87
C MET A 84 -7.80 2.37 6.61
N LYS A 85 -8.04 3.62 6.98
CA LYS A 85 -9.32 4.30 6.84
C LYS A 85 -9.10 5.60 6.11
N THR A 86 -9.75 5.73 4.96
CA THR A 86 -9.80 6.98 4.23
C THR A 86 -10.64 7.99 5.02
N VAL A 87 -9.97 8.98 5.63
CA VAL A 87 -10.59 10.02 6.46
C VAL A 87 -11.03 11.23 5.65
N LEU A 88 -10.51 11.37 4.43
CA LEU A 88 -10.94 12.35 3.44
C LEU A 88 -10.55 11.84 2.05
N SER A 89 -11.49 11.87 1.11
CA SER A 89 -11.21 11.62 -0.31
C SER A 89 -11.49 12.86 -1.15
N ILE A 90 -10.50 13.26 -1.95
CA ILE A 90 -10.55 14.42 -2.84
C ILE A 90 -10.42 13.93 -4.28
N ALA A 91 -11.38 14.23 -5.13
CA ALA A 91 -11.25 14.00 -6.57
C ALA A 91 -10.96 15.31 -7.30
N VAL A 92 -9.93 15.30 -8.14
CA VAL A 92 -9.45 16.49 -8.83
C VAL A 92 -9.57 16.27 -10.33
N VAL A 93 -10.42 17.07 -10.98
CA VAL A 93 -10.62 17.00 -12.43
C VAL A 93 -9.51 17.76 -13.13
N ASN A 94 -8.96 17.20 -14.20
CA ASN A 94 -7.85 17.79 -14.97
C ASN A 94 -6.64 18.14 -14.08
N ALA A 95 -6.35 17.27 -13.11
CA ALA A 95 -5.24 17.47 -12.19
C ALA A 95 -3.90 17.53 -12.96
N GLY A 96 -3.01 18.43 -12.52
CA GLY A 96 -1.69 18.58 -13.12
C GLY A 96 -0.68 17.56 -12.59
N ASN A 97 0.59 17.86 -12.84
CA ASN A 97 1.67 17.12 -12.20
C ASN A 97 1.91 17.71 -10.80
N TYR A 98 1.62 16.92 -9.77
CA TYR A 98 1.95 17.24 -8.39
C TYR A 98 2.44 15.99 -7.64
N ASP A 99 2.99 16.20 -6.46
CA ASP A 99 3.45 15.14 -5.57
C ASP A 99 2.27 14.69 -4.71
N SER A 100 1.63 13.57 -5.09
CA SER A 100 0.43 13.08 -4.41
C SER A 100 0.71 12.67 -2.97
N GLU A 101 1.86 12.05 -2.70
CA GLU A 101 2.25 11.64 -1.34
C GLU A 101 2.39 12.86 -0.43
N LYS A 102 3.03 13.92 -0.94
CA LYS A 102 3.18 15.17 -0.19
C LYS A 102 1.84 15.83 0.08
N VAL A 103 0.97 15.92 -0.92
CA VAL A 103 -0.37 16.51 -0.76
C VAL A 103 -1.19 15.71 0.24
N GLU A 104 -1.21 14.39 0.14
CA GLU A 104 -1.91 13.53 1.10
C GLU A 104 -1.39 13.71 2.53
N GLU A 105 -0.07 13.82 2.72
CA GLU A 105 0.54 14.06 4.03
C GLU A 105 0.18 15.45 4.59
N ASP A 106 0.23 16.49 3.77
CA ASP A 106 -0.06 17.86 4.18
C ASP A 106 -1.55 18.06 4.50
N VAL A 107 -2.45 17.41 3.74
CA VAL A 107 -3.88 17.36 4.06
C VAL A 107 -4.10 16.57 5.36
N LEU A 108 -3.46 15.41 5.54
CA LEU A 108 -3.61 14.62 6.76
C LEU A 108 -3.14 15.38 8.01
N LYS A 109 -2.03 16.11 7.93
CA LYS A 109 -1.55 17.03 8.98
C LYS A 109 -2.57 18.10 9.31
N THR A 110 -3.18 18.67 8.28
CA THR A 110 -4.21 19.71 8.41
C THR A 110 -5.46 19.20 9.13
N LEU A 111 -5.85 17.95 8.87
CA LEU A 111 -6.96 17.31 9.58
C LEU A 111 -6.66 17.04 11.06
N GLY A 112 -5.38 16.99 11.45
CA GLY A 112 -4.94 16.86 12.84
C GLY A 112 -5.33 15.53 13.48
N THR A 113 -5.41 14.46 12.68
CA THR A 113 -5.81 13.13 13.18
C THR A 113 -4.65 12.46 13.94
N GLU A 114 -4.96 11.90 15.12
CA GLU A 114 -4.01 11.08 15.89
C GLU A 114 -4.04 9.60 15.47
N ASP A 115 -4.95 9.22 14.56
CA ASP A 115 -5.08 7.85 14.09
C ASP A 115 -3.97 7.49 13.10
N LYS A 116 -3.08 6.60 13.51
CA LYS A 116 -1.98 6.06 12.67
C LYS A 116 -2.45 5.22 11.48
N TYR A 117 -3.74 4.91 11.39
CA TYR A 117 -4.36 4.22 10.26
C TYR A 117 -5.23 5.15 9.41
N ALA A 118 -5.24 6.46 9.68
CA ALA A 118 -5.91 7.42 8.81
C ALA A 118 -5.07 7.68 7.55
N GLU A 119 -5.74 7.73 6.41
CA GLU A 119 -5.16 8.17 5.14
C GLU A 119 -6.09 9.16 4.44
N VAL A 120 -5.48 10.03 3.64
CA VAL A 120 -6.17 10.86 2.67
C VAL A 120 -6.00 10.17 1.32
N SER A 121 -7.03 10.16 0.50
CA SER A 121 -6.96 9.63 -0.87
C SER A 121 -7.23 10.74 -1.86
N VAL A 122 -6.32 10.95 -2.81
CA VAL A 122 -6.53 11.91 -3.90
C VAL A 122 -6.67 11.18 -5.24
N ALA A 123 -7.84 11.33 -5.88
CA ALA A 123 -8.15 10.74 -7.17
C ALA A 123 -7.81 11.69 -8.33
N GLN A 124 -7.08 11.18 -9.32
CA GLN A 124 -6.56 11.92 -10.50
C GLN A 124 -7.11 11.40 -11.84
N ASN A 125 -8.08 10.49 -11.80
CA ASN A 125 -8.60 9.77 -12.95
C ASN A 125 -9.74 10.51 -13.69
N LEU A 126 -10.11 11.70 -13.23
CA LEU A 126 -11.17 12.49 -13.83
C LEU A 126 -10.58 13.54 -14.77
N MET A 127 -10.97 13.49 -16.04
CA MET A 127 -10.53 14.40 -17.09
C MET A 127 -11.75 14.90 -17.87
N THR A 128 -11.66 16.12 -18.37
CA THR A 128 -12.64 16.64 -19.32
C THR A 128 -12.34 16.15 -20.74
N ASP A 129 -13.32 16.26 -21.62
CA ASP A 129 -13.15 16.06 -23.04
C ASP A 129 -12.32 17.19 -23.70
N GLU A 130 -12.22 17.17 -25.03
CA GLU A 130 -11.46 18.17 -25.80
C GLU A 130 -12.04 19.59 -25.68
N THR A 131 -13.33 19.73 -25.35
CA THR A 131 -14.00 21.03 -25.18
C THR A 131 -13.76 21.62 -23.80
N GLY A 132 -13.55 20.77 -22.80
CA GLY A 132 -13.42 21.17 -21.40
C GLY A 132 -14.76 21.36 -20.68
N GLU A 133 -15.89 21.21 -21.38
CA GLU A 133 -17.24 21.45 -20.84
C GLU A 133 -17.84 20.19 -20.20
N ASP A 134 -17.47 19.00 -20.69
CA ASP A 134 -17.95 17.71 -20.19
C ASP A 134 -16.77 16.81 -19.80
N PHE A 135 -17.02 15.80 -18.98
CA PHE A 135 -16.11 14.69 -18.73
C PHE A 135 -15.85 13.90 -20.02
N ASP A 136 -14.63 13.36 -20.16
CA ASP A 136 -14.41 12.31 -21.14
C ASP A 136 -15.28 11.08 -20.82
N TYR A 137 -15.51 10.20 -21.80
CA TYR A 137 -16.39 9.05 -21.64
C TYR A 137 -16.04 8.13 -20.45
N TYR A 138 -14.75 7.88 -20.20
CA TYR A 138 -14.30 7.03 -19.10
C TYR A 138 -14.35 7.76 -17.75
N ALA A 139 -13.93 9.03 -17.73
CA ALA A 139 -14.03 9.91 -16.59
C ALA A 139 -15.49 10.07 -16.13
N ARG A 140 -16.44 10.15 -17.06
CA ARG A 140 -17.87 10.21 -16.76
C ARG A 140 -18.35 8.97 -15.99
N ILE A 141 -17.94 7.78 -16.43
CA ILE A 141 -18.29 6.52 -15.74
C ILE A 141 -17.66 6.48 -14.35
N ALA A 142 -16.39 6.88 -14.23
CA ALA A 142 -15.69 6.96 -12.95
C ALA A 142 -16.37 7.94 -11.99
N TYR A 143 -16.58 9.18 -12.42
CA TYR A 143 -17.28 10.24 -11.68
C TYR A 143 -18.64 9.77 -11.13
N VAL A 144 -19.50 9.21 -11.99
CA VAL A 144 -20.83 8.73 -11.58
C VAL A 144 -20.73 7.59 -10.57
N THR A 145 -19.79 6.66 -10.76
CA THR A 145 -19.60 5.51 -9.86
C THR A 145 -19.05 5.93 -8.50
N GLU A 146 -18.06 6.82 -8.50
CA GLU A 146 -17.39 7.33 -7.30
C GLU A 146 -18.33 8.18 -6.44
N ILE A 147 -19.13 9.04 -7.07
CA ILE A 147 -20.20 9.76 -6.37
C ILE A 147 -21.22 8.78 -5.82
N GLN A 148 -21.80 7.87 -6.63
CA GLN A 148 -22.86 6.98 -6.14
C GLN A 148 -22.41 6.03 -5.02
N SER A 149 -21.15 5.59 -5.04
CA SER A 149 -20.57 4.74 -3.99
C SER A 149 -20.14 5.52 -2.74
N ALA A 150 -20.28 6.86 -2.76
CA ALA A 150 -19.84 7.77 -1.72
C ALA A 150 -18.36 7.56 -1.37
N THR A 151 -17.52 7.38 -2.39
CA THR A 151 -16.07 7.22 -2.22
C THR A 151 -15.33 8.55 -2.29
N VAL A 152 -15.97 9.59 -2.82
CA VAL A 152 -15.43 10.95 -2.89
C VAL A 152 -16.16 11.84 -1.88
N ASP A 153 -15.41 12.62 -1.11
CA ASP A 153 -15.96 13.57 -0.16
C ASP A 153 -15.93 15.01 -0.70
N VAL A 154 -14.92 15.34 -1.51
CA VAL A 154 -14.71 16.66 -2.11
C VAL A 154 -14.36 16.52 -3.58
N LEU A 155 -14.97 17.34 -4.43
CA LEU A 155 -14.58 17.51 -5.82
C LEU A 155 -13.96 18.88 -6.06
N ILE A 156 -12.89 18.88 -6.84
CA ILE A 156 -12.25 20.08 -7.38
C ILE A 156 -12.36 20.02 -8.89
N MET A 157 -12.96 21.02 -9.53
CA MET A 157 -13.22 21.00 -10.97
C MET A 157 -13.17 22.40 -11.61
N PRO A 158 -13.02 22.48 -12.95
CA PRO A 158 -13.21 23.73 -13.69
C PRO A 158 -14.66 24.23 -13.59
N LYS A 159 -14.83 25.54 -13.69
CA LYS A 159 -16.15 26.18 -13.64
C LYS A 159 -17.06 25.74 -14.78
N GLU A 160 -16.51 25.60 -15.98
CA GLU A 160 -17.27 25.18 -17.16
C GLU A 160 -17.95 23.83 -16.93
N LEU A 161 -17.22 22.89 -16.34
CA LEU A 161 -17.73 21.58 -15.98
C LEU A 161 -18.73 21.64 -14.83
N TYR A 162 -18.46 22.46 -13.80
CA TYR A 162 -19.41 22.64 -12.70
C TYR A 162 -20.76 23.16 -13.21
N GLU A 163 -20.75 24.17 -14.08
CA GLU A 163 -21.97 24.75 -14.65
C GLU A 163 -22.78 23.73 -15.47
N HIS A 164 -22.11 22.79 -16.14
CA HIS A 164 -22.75 21.68 -16.84
C HIS A 164 -23.36 20.66 -15.86
N GLU A 165 -22.71 20.40 -14.72
CA GLU A 165 -23.08 19.34 -13.78
C GLU A 165 -23.97 19.77 -12.61
N LYS A 166 -24.06 21.07 -12.29
CA LYS A 166 -24.71 21.55 -11.05
C LYS A 166 -26.17 21.12 -10.91
N ASP A 167 -26.90 21.06 -12.03
CA ASP A 167 -28.32 20.69 -12.07
C ASP A 167 -28.57 19.17 -12.03
N SER A 168 -27.51 18.36 -11.95
CA SER A 168 -27.60 16.89 -11.85
C SER A 168 -28.23 16.41 -10.53
N GLY A 169 -28.30 17.28 -9.52
CA GLY A 169 -28.76 16.93 -8.17
C GLY A 169 -27.76 16.07 -7.38
N MET A 170 -26.50 15.97 -7.86
CA MET A 170 -25.46 15.15 -7.21
C MET A 170 -24.71 15.89 -6.09
N TYR A 171 -24.77 17.22 -6.05
CA TYR A 171 -24.03 18.04 -5.08
C TYR A 171 -24.86 18.41 -3.85
N ALA A 172 -24.19 18.46 -2.71
CA ALA A 172 -24.74 18.85 -1.42
C ALA A 172 -25.06 20.34 -1.40
N ASN A 173 -26.15 20.70 -0.72
CA ASN A 173 -26.37 22.07 -0.30
C ASN A 173 -25.46 22.36 0.91
N LEU A 174 -24.48 23.24 0.76
CA LEU A 174 -23.48 23.61 1.75
C LEU A 174 -24.11 24.27 2.98
N ARG A 175 -25.16 25.09 2.79
CA ARG A 175 -25.93 25.71 3.88
C ARG A 175 -26.65 24.67 4.71
N GLU A 176 -27.31 23.71 4.08
CA GLU A 176 -27.96 22.59 4.79
C GLU A 176 -26.93 21.64 5.44
N THR A 177 -25.77 21.46 4.80
CA THR A 177 -24.76 20.49 5.23
C THR A 177 -23.96 20.99 6.44
N PHE A 178 -23.61 22.28 6.47
CA PHE A 178 -22.74 22.85 7.50
C PHE A 178 -23.43 23.87 8.40
N GLY A 179 -24.64 24.30 8.06
CA GLY A 179 -25.37 25.35 8.76
C GLY A 179 -25.01 26.75 8.29
N ASP A 180 -25.92 27.70 8.57
CA ASP A 180 -25.83 29.07 8.07
C ASP A 180 -24.51 29.78 8.47
N GLU A 181 -24.11 29.69 9.74
CA GLU A 181 -22.91 30.38 10.23
C GLU A 181 -21.64 29.93 9.50
N VAL A 182 -21.49 28.62 9.28
CA VAL A 182 -20.35 28.08 8.57
C VAL A 182 -20.41 28.46 7.11
N PHE A 183 -21.57 28.32 6.47
CA PHE A 183 -21.77 28.67 5.06
C PHE A 183 -21.37 30.12 4.76
N GLU A 184 -21.83 31.08 5.57
CA GLU A 184 -21.47 32.49 5.40
C GLU A 184 -19.96 32.74 5.55
N SER A 185 -19.27 31.94 6.37
CA SER A 185 -17.81 32.03 6.55
C SER A 185 -17.00 31.46 5.37
N LEU A 186 -17.61 30.59 4.55
CA LEU A 186 -16.93 29.95 3.42
C LEU A 186 -16.81 30.87 2.20
N GLY A 187 -17.62 31.93 2.12
CA GLY A 187 -17.65 32.81 0.94
C GLY A 187 -18.10 32.08 -0.32
N ALA A 188 -18.97 31.07 -0.18
CA ALA A 188 -19.51 30.29 -1.29
C ALA A 188 -20.24 31.19 -2.31
N VAL A 189 -20.11 30.87 -3.60
CA VAL A 189 -20.73 31.66 -4.68
C VAL A 189 -22.21 31.33 -4.81
N ASP A 190 -22.57 30.07 -4.56
CA ASP A 190 -23.95 29.61 -4.43
C ASP A 190 -24.06 28.56 -3.30
N ASP A 191 -25.22 27.93 -3.20
CA ASP A 191 -25.50 26.94 -2.15
C ASP A 191 -24.73 25.62 -2.34
N GLN A 192 -24.05 25.37 -3.45
CA GLN A 192 -23.47 24.06 -3.82
C GLN A 192 -21.96 24.07 -4.05
N HIS A 193 -21.35 25.24 -4.28
CA HIS A 193 -19.90 25.31 -4.52
C HIS A 193 -19.22 26.59 -4.00
N LEU A 194 -17.90 26.49 -3.88
CA LEU A 194 -16.98 27.60 -3.66
C LEU A 194 -16.18 27.84 -4.94
N GLU A 195 -15.85 29.09 -5.24
CA GLU A 195 -14.90 29.44 -6.30
C GLU A 195 -13.61 29.99 -5.68
N LEU A 196 -12.49 29.45 -6.10
CA LEU A 196 -11.15 29.96 -5.80
C LEU A 196 -10.48 30.44 -7.07
N ASP A 197 -9.64 31.45 -6.92
CA ASP A 197 -8.78 31.93 -8.01
C ASP A 197 -7.77 30.85 -8.40
N GLY A 198 -7.43 30.76 -9.69
CA GLY A 198 -6.41 29.86 -10.22
C GLY A 198 -4.99 30.11 -9.69
N SER A 199 -4.76 31.19 -8.94
CA SER A 199 -3.53 31.46 -8.18
C SER A 199 -3.56 30.96 -6.72
N SER A 200 -4.68 30.39 -6.27
CA SER A 200 -4.85 29.83 -4.93
C SER A 200 -3.83 28.74 -4.59
N SER A 201 -3.64 28.49 -3.28
CA SER A 201 -2.80 27.38 -2.79
C SER A 201 -3.25 26.04 -3.37
N VAL A 202 -4.56 25.81 -3.44
CA VAL A 202 -5.18 24.62 -4.06
C VAL A 202 -4.71 24.46 -5.51
N ALA A 203 -4.81 25.52 -6.32
CA ALA A 203 -4.41 25.45 -7.71
C ALA A 203 -2.94 25.09 -7.88
N GLN A 204 -2.06 25.61 -7.02
CA GLN A 204 -0.64 25.30 -7.03
C GLN A 204 -0.34 23.87 -6.53
N GLU A 205 -0.99 23.45 -5.44
CA GLU A 205 -0.81 22.13 -4.82
C GLU A 205 -1.20 21.00 -5.77
N PHE A 206 -2.31 21.15 -6.51
CA PHE A 206 -2.78 20.15 -7.48
C PHE A 206 -2.32 20.41 -8.92
N GLY A 207 -1.49 21.44 -9.15
CA GLY A 207 -0.97 21.78 -10.48
C GLY A 207 -2.05 22.14 -11.50
N LEU A 208 -3.16 22.74 -11.04
CA LEU A 208 -4.32 23.06 -11.86
C LEU A 208 -3.99 24.11 -12.92
N ARG A 209 -4.62 24.00 -14.09
CA ARG A 209 -4.41 24.89 -15.25
C ARG A 209 -5.65 25.66 -15.67
N TYR A 210 -6.66 25.65 -14.82
CA TYR A 210 -7.94 26.31 -15.05
C TYR A 210 -8.21 27.31 -13.93
N ASP A 211 -8.97 28.33 -14.28
CA ASP A 211 -9.34 29.46 -13.43
C ASP A 211 -10.75 29.92 -13.85
N PRO A 212 -11.74 29.93 -12.93
CA PRO A 212 -11.64 29.64 -11.51
C PRO A 212 -11.70 28.14 -11.17
N VAL A 213 -11.27 27.82 -9.95
CA VAL A 213 -11.30 26.49 -9.35
C VAL A 213 -12.56 26.34 -8.51
N CYS A 214 -13.48 25.46 -8.93
CA CYS A 214 -14.70 25.17 -8.19
C CYS A 214 -14.48 24.02 -7.21
N ILE A 215 -14.88 24.20 -5.95
CA ILE A 215 -14.90 23.16 -4.91
C ILE A 215 -16.34 22.80 -4.58
N CYS A 216 -16.70 21.53 -4.73
CA CYS A 216 -18.05 21.02 -4.55
C CYS A 216 -18.03 19.78 -3.64
N LEU A 217 -19.15 19.48 -2.98
CA LEU A 217 -19.30 18.27 -2.16
C LEU A 217 -20.40 17.39 -2.72
N PRO A 218 -20.21 16.07 -2.86
CA PRO A 218 -21.30 15.16 -3.18
C PRO A 218 -22.39 15.17 -2.09
N GLY A 219 -23.65 15.03 -2.49
CA GLY A 219 -24.79 14.98 -1.56
C GLY A 219 -24.72 13.85 -0.53
N ASN A 220 -23.96 12.79 -0.82
CA ASN A 220 -23.75 11.61 0.02
C ASN A 220 -22.36 11.55 0.68
N VAL A 221 -21.69 12.70 0.82
CA VAL A 221 -20.39 12.83 1.50
C VAL A 221 -20.38 12.11 2.87
N LYS A 222 -19.35 11.29 3.11
CA LYS A 222 -19.20 10.50 4.35
C LYS A 222 -18.46 11.28 5.42
N ASN A 223 -17.36 11.94 5.03
CA ASN A 223 -16.44 12.58 5.96
C ASN A 223 -16.66 14.11 6.05
N LYS A 224 -17.91 14.54 6.29
CA LYS A 224 -18.34 15.96 6.28
C LYS A 224 -17.45 16.88 7.11
N GLU A 225 -17.13 16.49 8.34
CA GLU A 225 -16.33 17.31 9.26
C GLU A 225 -14.89 17.50 8.77
N ASN A 226 -14.28 16.45 8.21
CA ASN A 226 -12.92 16.52 7.67
C ASN A 226 -12.89 17.30 6.36
N ALA A 227 -13.91 17.13 5.51
CA ALA A 227 -14.08 17.93 4.31
C ALA A 227 -14.16 19.43 4.67
N LEU A 228 -15.00 19.79 5.65
CA LEU A 228 -15.11 21.17 6.12
C LEU A 228 -13.78 21.72 6.65
N LYS A 229 -13.09 20.96 7.51
CA LYS A 229 -11.78 21.38 8.04
C LYS A 229 -10.77 21.66 6.94
N TRP A 230 -10.72 20.79 5.93
CA TRP A 230 -9.84 20.97 4.79
C TRP A 230 -10.24 22.20 3.96
N ILE A 231 -11.52 22.38 3.63
CA ILE A 231 -12.01 23.56 2.90
C ILE A 231 -11.63 24.85 3.66
N GLN A 232 -11.90 24.91 4.97
CA GLN A 232 -11.54 26.06 5.79
C GLN A 232 -10.04 26.31 5.88
N SER A 233 -9.20 25.30 5.66
CA SER A 233 -7.75 25.45 5.64
C SER A 233 -7.25 26.08 4.34
N VAL A 234 -7.88 25.76 3.22
CA VAL A 234 -7.47 26.24 1.90
C VAL A 234 -8.03 27.63 1.56
N LEU A 235 -9.05 28.07 2.31
CA LEU A 235 -9.59 29.44 2.23
C LEU A 235 -8.75 30.50 2.99
N LYS A 236 -7.73 30.09 3.74
CA LYS A 236 -6.88 30.99 4.53
C LYS A 236 -5.66 31.48 3.75
#